data_AF-A0A485AYA8-F1
#
_entry.id   AF-A0A485AYA8-F1
#
_cell.length_a   1.000
_cell.length_b   1.000
_cell.length_c   1.000
_cell.angle_alpha   90.00
_cell.angle_beta   90.00
_cell.angle_gamma   90.00
#
_symmetry.space_group_name_H-M   'P 1'
#
loop_
_entity.id
_entity.type
_entity.pdbx_description
1 polymer ?
#
loop_
_entity_poly.entity_id
_entity_poly.type
_entity_poly.pdbx_seq_one_letter_code
_entity_poly.pdbx_strand_id
1 'polypeptide(L)'
;MGYAMMGSGVASGEDRAEEAAEMAISSPLLEDIDLSGARGVLVNITAGFDLRLDEFETVGNTIRAFASDNATVVIGTSLDPDMNDELRVTVVATGIGMDKRPEITLVTNKQVQQPVMDRYQQHGMAPLNQEQKPAAKVVNDNTPQTAKEPDYLDIPAFLRKQAD
;
A
#
# COMPACT_ATOMS: atom_id res chain seq x y z
N MET A 1 -7.58 17.57 -11.63
CA MET A 1 -8.56 16.64 -12.23
C MET A 1 -7.77 15.52 -12.89
N GLY A 2 -8.17 14.26 -12.74
CA GLY A 2 -7.58 13.15 -13.51
C GLY A 2 -8.52 12.78 -14.65
N TYR A 3 -7.97 12.33 -15.78
CA TYR A 3 -8.78 11.84 -16.90
C TYR A 3 -9.06 10.35 -16.75
N ALA A 4 -10.09 9.89 -17.45
CA ALA A 4 -10.45 8.48 -17.57
C ALA A 4 -10.76 8.16 -19.04
N MET A 5 -10.34 6.98 -19.48
CA MET A 5 -10.53 6.48 -20.84
C MET A 5 -11.10 5.06 -20.78
N MET A 6 -11.78 4.63 -21.83
CA MET A 6 -12.43 3.32 -21.91
C MET A 6 -12.03 2.62 -23.21
N GLY A 7 -11.71 1.33 -23.13
CA GLY A 7 -11.55 0.44 -24.28
C GLY A 7 -12.41 -0.82 -24.10
N SER A 8 -12.74 -1.49 -25.20
CA SER A 8 -13.57 -2.70 -25.18
C SER A 8 -13.22 -3.66 -26.32
N GLY A 9 -13.20 -4.95 -26.02
CA GLY A 9 -12.98 -6.04 -26.97
C GLY A 9 -14.04 -7.13 -26.82
N VAL A 10 -14.29 -7.86 -27.90
CA VAL A 10 -15.26 -8.96 -27.98
C VAL A 10 -14.64 -10.07 -28.82
N ALA A 11 -14.59 -11.29 -28.29
CA ALA A 11 -14.09 -12.47 -29.00
C ALA A 11 -14.92 -13.72 -28.65
N SER A 12 -14.72 -14.82 -29.37
CA SER A 12 -15.40 -16.10 -29.16
C SER A 12 -14.49 -17.28 -29.52
N GLY A 13 -14.81 -18.49 -29.03
CA GLY A 13 -13.95 -19.67 -29.19
C GLY A 13 -12.90 -19.83 -28.07
N GLU A 14 -11.87 -20.63 -28.31
CA GLU A 14 -10.97 -21.15 -27.27
C GLU A 14 -10.10 -20.06 -26.62
N ASP A 15 -9.51 -19.17 -27.44
CA ASP A 15 -8.60 -18.10 -27.00
C ASP A 15 -9.31 -16.75 -26.68
N ARG A 16 -10.65 -16.75 -26.65
CA ARG A 16 -11.50 -15.54 -26.54
C ARG A 16 -11.17 -14.62 -25.36
N ALA A 17 -10.64 -15.19 -24.28
CA ALA A 17 -10.26 -14.44 -23.08
C ALA A 17 -9.04 -13.53 -23.33
N GLU A 18 -8.03 -14.04 -24.04
CA GLU A 18 -6.82 -13.30 -24.39
C GLU A 18 -7.15 -12.27 -25.48
N GLU A 19 -7.77 -12.71 -26.57
CA GLU A 19 -8.14 -11.85 -27.71
C GLU A 19 -9.03 -10.66 -27.29
N ALA A 20 -10.07 -10.89 -26.47
CA ALA A 20 -10.95 -9.81 -26.01
C ALA A 20 -10.24 -8.83 -25.07
N ALA A 21 -9.29 -9.31 -24.24
CA ALA A 21 -8.49 -8.44 -23.37
C ALA A 21 -7.51 -7.60 -24.20
N GLU A 22 -6.79 -8.19 -25.15
CA GLU A 22 -5.89 -7.48 -26.07
C GLU A 22 -6.64 -6.42 -26.88
N MET A 23 -7.79 -6.76 -27.47
CA MET A 23 -8.65 -5.80 -28.18
C MET A 23 -9.16 -4.67 -27.28
N ALA A 24 -9.46 -4.95 -26.00
CA ALA A 24 -9.88 -3.92 -25.06
C ALA A 24 -8.75 -2.92 -24.74
N ILE A 25 -7.50 -3.38 -24.63
CA ILE A 25 -6.31 -2.55 -24.37
C ILE A 25 -5.89 -1.78 -25.62
N SER A 26 -5.87 -2.43 -26.79
CA SER A 26 -5.48 -1.87 -28.08
C SER A 26 -6.57 -1.02 -28.76
N SER A 27 -7.64 -0.68 -28.03
CA SER A 27 -8.70 0.19 -28.54
C SER A 27 -8.16 1.57 -28.91
N PRO A 28 -8.59 2.19 -30.04
CA PRO A 28 -8.16 3.55 -30.43
C PRO A 28 -8.43 4.65 -29.39
N LEU A 29 -9.30 4.39 -28.41
CA LEU A 29 -9.55 5.28 -27.28
C LEU A 29 -8.45 5.22 -26.20
N LEU A 30 -7.47 4.31 -26.33
CA LEU A 30 -6.34 4.12 -25.42
C LEU A 30 -4.97 4.28 -26.12
N GLU A 31 -4.90 4.22 -27.45
CA GLU A 31 -3.64 4.26 -28.24
C GLU A 31 -2.70 5.43 -27.89
N ASP A 32 -3.23 6.66 -27.73
CA ASP A 32 -2.46 7.87 -27.43
C ASP A 32 -2.08 8.02 -25.94
N ILE A 33 -2.43 7.06 -25.08
CA ILE A 33 -2.36 7.17 -23.62
C ILE A 33 -1.51 6.05 -23.01
N ASP A 34 -0.41 6.44 -22.36
CA ASP A 34 0.40 5.50 -21.57
C ASP A 34 -0.37 5.01 -20.33
N LEU A 35 -0.88 3.78 -20.41
CA LEU A 35 -1.56 3.07 -19.32
C LEU A 35 -0.68 2.87 -18.07
N SER A 36 0.65 2.94 -18.19
CA SER A 36 1.56 2.93 -17.04
C SER A 36 1.42 4.17 -16.15
N GLY A 37 0.76 5.23 -16.65
CA GLY A 37 0.38 6.43 -15.90
C GLY A 37 -0.97 6.34 -15.17
N ALA A 38 -1.78 5.30 -15.41
CA ALA A 38 -3.06 5.13 -14.73
C ALA A 38 -2.86 4.75 -13.25
N ARG A 39 -3.71 5.27 -12.36
CA ARG A 39 -3.69 4.94 -10.91
C ARG A 39 -4.71 3.88 -10.52
N GLY A 40 -5.75 3.72 -11.34
CA GLY A 40 -6.76 2.70 -11.13
C GLY A 40 -7.29 2.21 -12.46
N VAL A 41 -7.48 0.90 -12.57
CA VAL A 41 -8.06 0.24 -13.75
C VAL A 41 -9.26 -0.56 -13.28
N LEU A 42 -10.43 -0.30 -13.86
CA LEU A 42 -11.63 -1.10 -13.65
C LEU A 42 -11.87 -1.95 -14.89
N VAL A 43 -12.02 -3.26 -14.71
CA VAL A 43 -12.32 -4.21 -15.78
C VAL A 43 -13.69 -4.82 -15.52
N ASN A 44 -14.53 -4.89 -16.53
CA ASN A 44 -15.74 -5.71 -16.53
C ASN A 44 -15.64 -6.77 -17.63
N ILE A 45 -15.79 -8.04 -17.23
CA ILE A 45 -15.91 -9.18 -18.13
C ILE A 45 -17.41 -9.52 -18.23
N THR A 46 -18.00 -9.44 -19.41
CA THR A 46 -19.36 -9.94 -19.67
C THR A 46 -19.28 -11.21 -20.52
N ALA A 47 -19.90 -12.29 -20.06
CA ALA A 47 -19.92 -13.58 -20.74
C ALA A 47 -21.17 -14.38 -20.29
N GLY A 48 -21.40 -15.53 -20.91
CA GLY A 48 -22.43 -16.47 -20.48
C GLY A 48 -22.05 -17.25 -19.21
N PHE A 49 -22.90 -18.21 -18.84
CA PHE A 49 -22.62 -19.16 -17.74
C PHE A 49 -21.50 -20.17 -18.08
N ASP A 50 -20.98 -20.13 -19.30
CA ASP A 50 -19.84 -20.88 -19.81
C ASP A 50 -18.49 -20.22 -19.49
N LEU A 51 -18.48 -19.03 -18.87
CA LEU A 51 -17.25 -18.38 -18.39
C LEU A 51 -16.50 -19.26 -17.38
N ARG A 52 -15.22 -19.51 -17.66
CA ARG A 52 -14.34 -20.34 -16.84
C ARG A 52 -13.38 -19.51 -15.98
N LEU A 53 -12.76 -20.15 -14.97
CA LEU A 53 -11.80 -19.49 -14.08
C LEU A 53 -10.47 -19.18 -14.79
N ASP A 54 -10.01 -20.07 -15.68
CA ASP A 54 -8.86 -19.83 -16.56
C ASP A 54 -9.06 -18.59 -17.42
N GLU A 55 -10.25 -18.40 -18.00
CA GLU A 55 -10.59 -17.22 -18.80
C GLU A 55 -10.55 -15.93 -17.97
N PHE A 56 -11.10 -15.96 -16.76
CA PHE A 56 -11.04 -14.84 -15.81
C PHE A 56 -9.60 -14.50 -15.41
N GLU A 57 -8.77 -15.50 -15.11
CA GLU A 57 -7.36 -15.31 -14.77
C GLU A 57 -6.55 -14.79 -15.97
N THR A 58 -6.78 -15.30 -17.18
CA THR A 58 -6.13 -14.82 -18.42
C THR A 58 -6.45 -13.34 -18.65
N VAL A 59 -7.72 -12.93 -18.66
CA VAL A 59 -8.07 -11.50 -18.79
C VAL A 59 -7.37 -10.66 -17.70
N GLY A 60 -7.43 -11.10 -16.45
CA GLY A 60 -6.82 -10.38 -15.33
C GLY A 60 -5.31 -10.20 -15.44
N ASN A 61 -4.60 -11.26 -15.88
CA ASN A 61 -3.16 -11.25 -16.09
C ASN A 61 -2.79 -10.36 -17.29
N THR A 62 -3.51 -10.46 -18.40
CA THR A 62 -3.30 -9.61 -19.58
C THR A 62 -3.48 -8.14 -19.22
N ILE A 63 -4.61 -7.72 -18.63
CA ILE A 63 -4.80 -6.31 -18.23
C ILE A 63 -3.71 -5.84 -17.25
N ARG A 64 -3.28 -6.71 -16.32
CA ARG A 64 -2.23 -6.37 -15.35
C ARG A 64 -0.86 -6.16 -16.00
N ALA A 65 -0.54 -6.85 -17.08
CA ALA A 65 0.73 -6.69 -17.80
C ALA A 65 0.88 -5.31 -18.49
N PHE A 66 -0.24 -4.67 -18.85
CA PHE A 66 -0.26 -3.32 -19.44
C PHE A 66 -0.53 -2.20 -18.42
N ALA A 67 -0.91 -2.54 -17.19
CA ALA A 67 -1.13 -1.58 -16.11
C ALA A 67 0.18 -1.21 -15.39
N SER A 68 0.19 -0.05 -14.72
CA SER A 68 1.29 0.33 -13.81
C SER A 68 1.39 -0.64 -12.62
N ASP A 69 2.61 -0.97 -12.18
CA ASP A 69 2.84 -1.74 -10.92
C ASP A 69 2.16 -1.11 -9.69
N ASN A 70 1.96 0.22 -9.73
CA ASN A 70 1.33 1.01 -8.69
C ASN A 70 -0.17 1.29 -8.95
N ALA A 71 -0.77 0.70 -9.98
CA ALA A 71 -2.19 0.86 -10.29
C ALA A 71 -3.05 -0.11 -9.46
N THR A 72 -4.15 0.40 -8.91
CA THR A 72 -5.19 -0.47 -8.31
C THR A 72 -6.05 -1.06 -9.43
N VAL A 73 -5.87 -2.34 -9.73
CA VAL A 73 -6.71 -3.06 -10.69
C VAL A 73 -7.88 -3.72 -9.97
N VAL A 74 -9.11 -3.47 -10.44
CA VAL A 74 -10.36 -4.08 -9.96
C VAL A 74 -11.01 -4.79 -11.13
N ILE A 75 -11.28 -6.09 -10.98
CA ILE A 75 -11.92 -6.91 -12.02
C ILE A 75 -13.29 -7.34 -11.49
N GLY A 76 -14.33 -7.08 -12.29
CA GLY A 76 -15.69 -7.54 -12.07
C GLY A 76 -16.18 -8.40 -13.23
N THR A 77 -17.22 -9.18 -12.96
CA THR A 77 -17.84 -10.08 -13.93
C THR A 77 -19.35 -9.86 -13.95
N SER A 78 -19.91 -9.81 -15.15
CA SER A 78 -21.34 -9.77 -15.42
C SER A 78 -21.72 -11.03 -16.20
N LEU A 79 -22.75 -11.75 -15.76
CA LEU A 79 -23.22 -12.95 -16.45
C LEU A 79 -24.49 -12.63 -17.23
N ASP A 80 -24.45 -12.83 -18.55
CA ASP A 80 -25.56 -12.62 -19.47
C ASP A 80 -26.00 -13.97 -20.07
N PRO A 81 -27.18 -14.51 -19.72
CA PRO A 81 -27.65 -15.80 -20.21
C PRO A 81 -27.82 -15.89 -21.73
N ASP A 82 -27.98 -14.75 -22.41
CA ASP A 82 -28.16 -14.71 -23.87
C ASP A 82 -26.81 -14.75 -24.60
N MET A 83 -25.70 -14.42 -23.93
CA MET A 83 -24.34 -14.60 -24.45
C MET A 83 -23.94 -16.08 -24.37
N ASN A 84 -23.61 -16.66 -25.52
CA ASN A 84 -23.11 -18.03 -25.64
C ASN A 84 -21.84 -18.00 -26.50
N ASP A 85 -20.75 -18.60 -26.03
CA ASP A 85 -19.43 -18.62 -26.67
C ASP A 85 -18.76 -17.23 -26.85
N GLU A 86 -19.48 -16.11 -26.74
CA GLU A 86 -18.93 -14.75 -26.72
C GLU A 86 -18.42 -14.34 -25.33
N LEU A 87 -17.23 -13.71 -25.29
CA LEU A 87 -16.67 -13.03 -24.12
C LEU A 87 -16.33 -11.58 -24.49
N ARG A 88 -16.82 -10.64 -23.67
CA ARG A 88 -16.63 -9.20 -23.82
C ARG A 88 -15.85 -8.63 -22.65
N VAL A 89 -14.72 -7.98 -22.94
CA VAL A 89 -13.94 -7.25 -21.93
C VAL A 89 -14.15 -5.75 -22.15
N THR A 90 -14.45 -5.03 -21.07
CA THR A 90 -14.46 -3.56 -21.04
C THR A 90 -13.47 -3.09 -19.98
N VAL A 91 -12.53 -2.23 -20.37
CA VAL A 91 -11.49 -1.67 -19.50
C VAL A 91 -11.74 -0.17 -19.36
N VAL A 92 -11.70 0.33 -18.13
CA VAL A 92 -11.75 1.77 -17.80
C VAL A 92 -10.50 2.14 -17.02
N ALA A 93 -9.58 2.83 -17.69
CA ALA A 93 -8.36 3.36 -17.09
C ALA A 93 -8.65 4.74 -16.48
N THR A 94 -8.20 4.97 -15.25
CA THR A 94 -8.51 6.19 -14.48
C THR A 94 -7.29 6.82 -13.83
N GLY A 95 -7.34 8.13 -13.65
CA GLY A 95 -6.27 8.90 -13.01
C GLY A 95 -5.08 9.20 -13.93
N ILE A 96 -5.30 9.07 -15.23
CA ILE A 96 -4.38 9.47 -16.29
C ILE A 96 -4.12 10.98 -16.19
N GLY A 97 -2.87 11.40 -16.44
CA GLY A 97 -2.46 12.80 -16.39
C GLY A 97 -2.40 13.40 -14.98
N MET A 98 -2.47 12.59 -13.92
CA MET A 98 -2.20 13.06 -12.56
C MET A 98 -0.71 12.95 -12.24
N ASP A 99 -0.02 14.10 -12.12
CA ASP A 99 1.41 14.19 -11.78
C ASP A 99 1.86 13.15 -10.76
N LYS A 100 2.95 12.44 -11.08
CA LYS A 100 3.59 11.50 -10.15
C LYS A 100 3.92 12.27 -8.87
N ARG A 101 3.31 11.89 -7.74
CA ARG A 101 3.68 12.44 -6.43
C ARG A 101 5.18 12.15 -6.24
N PRO A 102 6.01 13.14 -5.91
CA PRO A 102 7.45 12.93 -5.78
C PRO A 102 7.70 11.87 -4.70
N GLU A 103 8.45 10.85 -5.07
CA GLU A 103 8.85 9.79 -4.16
C GLU A 103 9.79 10.37 -3.09
N ILE A 104 9.42 10.27 -1.81
CA ILE A 104 10.15 10.92 -0.73
C ILE A 104 11.35 10.04 -0.36
N THR A 105 12.48 10.25 -1.04
CA THR A 105 13.74 9.57 -0.72
C THR A 105 14.27 10.03 0.64
N LEU A 106 14.16 9.16 1.64
CA LEU A 106 14.63 9.40 3.01
C LEU A 106 16.18 9.43 3.07
N VAL A 107 16.78 10.61 2.87
CA VAL A 107 18.21 10.83 3.10
C VAL A 107 18.55 10.73 4.58
N THR A 108 19.14 9.60 4.98
CA THR A 108 19.66 9.40 6.35
C THR A 108 20.94 10.21 6.55
N ASN A 109 20.83 11.34 7.23
CA ASN A 109 21.92 12.28 7.44
C ASN A 109 22.87 11.79 8.55
N LYS A 110 23.91 11.02 8.19
CA LYS A 110 24.97 10.57 9.13
C LYS A 110 25.86 11.76 9.53
N GLN A 111 25.48 12.46 10.60
CA GLN A 111 26.35 13.44 11.24
C GLN A 111 27.55 12.74 11.90
N VAL A 112 28.75 13.02 11.40
CA VAL A 112 30.01 12.54 12.00
C VAL A 112 30.36 13.46 13.16
N GLN A 113 30.14 12.99 14.39
CA GLN A 113 30.63 13.67 15.60
C GLN A 113 32.14 13.47 15.73
N GLN A 114 32.91 14.56 15.61
CA GLN A 114 34.32 14.58 16.04
C GLN A 114 34.39 15.08 17.50
N PRO A 115 35.03 14.35 18.42
CA PRO A 115 35.21 14.81 19.79
C PRO A 115 36.23 15.95 19.85
N VAL A 116 35.84 17.03 20.54
CA VAL A 116 36.69 18.21 20.74
C VAL A 116 37.71 17.93 21.85
N MET A 117 38.99 18.26 21.61
CA MET A 117 40.07 18.06 22.59
C MET A 117 39.92 18.99 23.81
N ASP A 118 39.99 18.40 24.99
CA ASP A 118 39.86 19.10 26.29
C ASP A 118 41.13 19.91 26.61
N ARG A 119 41.00 21.15 27.09
CA ARG A 119 42.13 22.07 27.29
C ARG A 119 41.96 23.05 28.46
N TYR A 120 41.73 22.55 29.66
CA TYR A 120 41.75 23.34 30.88
C TYR A 120 42.50 22.67 32.05
N GLN A 121 43.78 23.03 32.24
CA GLN A 121 44.44 22.99 33.54
C GLN A 121 45.52 24.07 33.64
N GLN A 122 45.35 25.03 34.54
CA GLN A 122 46.30 25.37 35.62
C GLN A 122 45.84 26.59 36.44
N HIS A 123 46.20 26.59 37.73
CA HIS A 123 45.84 27.57 38.78
C HIS A 123 44.37 27.50 39.24
N GLY A 124 44.01 27.24 40.50
CA GLY A 124 44.81 26.79 41.65
C GLY A 124 44.47 27.54 42.94
N MET A 125 43.83 26.86 43.90
CA MET A 125 43.84 27.07 45.38
C MET A 125 42.70 26.23 46.01
N ALA A 126 42.93 25.67 47.20
CA ALA A 126 41.97 24.86 47.97
C ALA A 126 41.59 25.58 49.28
N PRO A 127 40.55 25.10 50.00
CA PRO A 127 40.88 24.28 51.19
C PRO A 127 39.90 23.12 51.52
N LEU A 128 40.39 22.15 52.32
CA LEU A 128 39.78 21.36 53.43
C LEU A 128 38.23 21.10 53.47
N ASN A 129 37.61 20.03 54.02
CA ASN A 129 37.91 18.70 54.61
C ASN A 129 36.53 18.03 54.91
N GLN A 130 36.32 16.71 55.15
CA GLN A 130 37.15 15.51 55.03
C GLN A 130 36.24 14.25 54.85
N GLU A 131 36.49 13.47 53.79
CA GLU A 131 36.56 11.99 53.72
C GLU A 131 35.56 11.06 54.47
N GLN A 132 34.66 10.38 53.71
CA GLN A 132 34.60 8.90 53.60
C GLN A 132 33.53 8.42 52.58
N LYS A 133 33.85 7.33 51.86
CA LYS A 133 33.07 6.61 50.82
C LYS A 133 32.24 5.45 51.44
N PRO A 134 31.50 4.63 50.67
CA PRO A 134 30.57 4.91 49.56
C PRO A 134 29.23 4.12 49.70
N ALA A 135 28.11 4.63 49.17
CA ALA A 135 26.93 3.79 48.92
C ALA A 135 26.02 4.35 47.82
N ALA A 136 25.66 3.51 46.85
CA ALA A 136 24.62 3.84 45.89
C ALA A 136 23.26 3.84 46.61
N LYS A 137 22.52 4.96 46.55
CA LYS A 137 21.11 4.96 46.94
C LYS A 137 20.27 4.34 45.84
N VAL A 138 20.08 3.02 45.97
CA VAL A 138 18.81 2.39 45.60
C VAL A 138 17.68 3.18 46.27
N VAL A 139 16.80 3.77 45.46
CA VAL A 139 15.49 4.22 45.93
C VAL A 139 14.50 3.15 45.49
N ASN A 140 14.40 2.13 46.34
CA ASN A 140 13.31 1.16 46.30
C ASN A 140 12.39 1.49 47.47
N ASP A 141 11.41 2.36 47.24
CA ASP A 141 10.37 2.63 48.23
C ASP A 141 9.19 1.69 47.99
N ASN A 142 8.90 0.89 49.01
CA ASN A 142 8.07 -0.30 48.90
C ASN A 142 6.69 0.00 49.53
N THR A 143 5.64 0.18 48.72
CA THR A 143 4.24 0.22 49.17
C THR A 143 3.31 -0.23 48.04
N PRO A 144 2.10 -0.75 48.33
CA PRO A 144 1.74 -2.06 47.82
C PRO A 144 1.12 -2.07 46.42
N GLN A 145 1.14 -3.25 45.80
CA GLN A 145 0.37 -3.55 44.60
C GLN A 145 -1.13 -3.32 44.84
N THR A 146 -1.63 -2.17 44.42
CA THR A 146 -3.04 -2.03 44.03
C THR A 146 -3.12 -2.37 42.56
N ALA A 147 -3.80 -3.47 42.22
CA ALA A 147 -4.05 -3.82 40.83
C ALA A 147 -4.81 -2.67 40.16
N LYS A 148 -4.15 -1.95 39.24
CA LYS A 148 -4.84 -1.01 38.36
C LYS A 148 -5.68 -1.83 37.40
N GLU A 149 -6.99 -1.64 37.46
CA GLU A 149 -7.88 -2.03 36.38
C GLU A 149 -7.34 -1.42 35.07
N PRO A 150 -7.29 -2.17 33.96
CA PRO A 150 -6.89 -1.60 32.68
C PRO A 150 -7.88 -0.50 32.28
N ASP A 151 -7.37 0.65 31.85
CA ASP A 151 -8.21 1.76 31.42
C ASP A 151 -9.08 1.30 30.23
N TYR A 152 -10.35 1.72 30.20
CA TYR A 152 -11.30 1.36 29.16
C TYR A 152 -10.81 1.75 27.76
N LEU A 153 -9.93 2.75 27.67
CA LEU A 153 -9.26 3.16 26.43
C LEU A 153 -8.19 2.17 25.94
N ASP A 154 -7.48 1.47 26.82
CA ASP A 154 -6.40 0.53 26.48
C ASP A 154 -6.92 -0.82 25.94
N ILE A 155 -8.20 -1.12 26.16
CA ILE A 155 -8.83 -2.36 25.66
C ILE A 155 -9.24 -2.17 24.18
N PRO A 156 -8.76 -3.01 23.23
CA PRO A 156 -9.20 -2.97 21.83
C PRO A 156 -10.72 -3.14 21.69
N ALA A 157 -11.34 -2.38 20.77
CA ALA A 157 -12.80 -2.26 20.68
C ALA A 157 -13.58 -3.59 20.54
N PHE A 158 -12.96 -4.63 19.97
CA PHE A 158 -13.57 -5.96 19.81
C PHE A 158 -13.63 -6.78 21.11
N LEU A 159 -12.76 -6.51 22.10
CA LEU A 159 -12.73 -7.22 23.39
C LEU A 159 -13.72 -6.65 24.42
N ARG A 160 -14.19 -5.42 24.23
CA ARG A 160 -15.09 -4.73 25.18
C ARG A 160 -16.48 -5.36 25.32
N LYS A 161 -16.89 -6.21 24.37
CA LYS A 161 -18.24 -6.80 24.29
C LYS A 161 -18.40 -8.17 24.98
N GLN A 162 -17.42 -8.61 25.77
CA GLN A 162 -17.48 -9.90 26.50
C GLN A 162 -17.65 -9.74 28.02
N ALA A 163 -17.89 -8.51 28.50
CA ALA A 163 -17.95 -8.16 29.93
C ALA A 163 -19.28 -7.50 30.36
N ASP A 164 -20.29 -7.50 29.49
CA ASP A 164 -21.71 -7.17 29.74
C ASP A 164 -22.57 -8.39 29.40
#